data_AF-A0A661I522-F1
#
_entry.id   AF-A0A661I522-F1
#
_cell.length_a   1.000
_cell.length_b   1.000
_cell.length_c   1.000
_cell.angle_alpha   90.00
_cell.angle_beta   90.00
_cell.angle_gamma   90.00
#
_symmetry.space_group_name_H-M   'P 1'
#
loop_
_entity.id
_entity.type
_entity.pdbx_description
1 polymer ?
#
loop_
_entity_poly.entity_id
_entity_poly.type
_entity_poly.pdbx_seq_one_letter_code
_entity_poly.pdbx_strand_id
1 'polypeptide(L)'
;NLTATISDKYVHNLHKIIELNKLVFKEKIEFYENKFATMLLDLVSFIAEIDLTVSNIKIAKKYNYVAPKIVNKKEDSTNFLEVLDLRHPIIESTEENGIYIPNDLVLGDLTMVSKEYQDNIIVKNSLYDNITDNKMHGVLLYGINSSGKSSLMKSIGICVILAQAGFYVPAKSMRFCLFDEIFTRISGSDNIAKGLSSFAVEMLELKNIFNRATSNSLILGDEISHSTETMSGVSIVASAILKLAKLKSIFVFATHLHQLPEIKEIEKLNNIICLHLSVLYNEEDDKLIFNRKLSYGSGSSMYGLEFAKSLHMDKEFLKIANDIRKRLTDDYDTIERLSQKNSTMYNKDLYIVGCAICGAKVDDVHHIKEQQEADDKGFIGHIHKNHKYNLIPLCKKHHKMVHDGKININGFVATSKGLELHYSNLEEI
;
A
#
# COMPACT_ATOMS: atom_id res chain seq x y z
N ASN A 1 3.34 -91.35 -14.78
CA ASN A 1 1.86 -91.24 -14.76
C ASN A 1 1.29 -90.92 -13.38
N LEU A 2 1.57 -91.70 -12.33
CA LEU A 2 0.98 -91.44 -10.99
C LEU A 2 1.33 -90.05 -10.40
N THR A 3 2.58 -89.60 -10.57
CA THR A 3 3.08 -88.30 -10.10
C THR A 3 2.43 -87.11 -10.81
N ALA A 4 2.20 -87.20 -12.11
CA ALA A 4 1.52 -86.16 -12.88
C ALA A 4 0.05 -86.00 -12.45
N THR A 5 -0.67 -87.12 -12.28
CA THR A 5 -2.08 -87.09 -11.84
C THR A 5 -2.25 -86.56 -10.42
N ILE A 6 -1.31 -86.85 -9.50
CA ILE A 6 -1.30 -86.28 -8.15
C ILE A 6 -1.01 -84.78 -8.20
N SER A 7 -0.07 -84.35 -9.04
CA SER A 7 0.26 -82.94 -9.24
C SER A 7 -0.94 -82.15 -9.78
N ASP A 8 -1.63 -82.65 -10.81
CA ASP A 8 -2.80 -81.98 -11.40
C ASP A 8 -3.96 -81.88 -10.40
N LYS A 9 -4.19 -82.94 -9.61
CA LYS A 9 -5.20 -82.94 -8.55
C LYS A 9 -4.86 -81.97 -7.42
N TYR A 10 -3.58 -81.83 -7.08
CA TYR A 10 -3.11 -80.83 -6.12
C TYR A 10 -3.38 -79.41 -6.62
N VAL A 11 -2.98 -79.10 -7.87
CA VAL A 11 -3.21 -77.78 -8.48
C VAL A 11 -4.71 -77.46 -8.56
N HIS A 12 -5.54 -78.42 -8.98
CA HIS A 12 -7.00 -78.24 -9.02
C HIS A 12 -7.60 -77.96 -7.64
N ASN A 13 -7.22 -78.72 -6.61
CA ASN A 13 -7.68 -78.47 -5.25
C ASN A 13 -7.19 -77.13 -4.71
N LEU A 14 -5.97 -76.72 -5.05
CA LEU A 14 -5.42 -75.42 -4.67
C LEU A 14 -6.25 -74.27 -5.27
N HIS A 15 -6.59 -74.37 -6.55
CA HIS A 15 -7.46 -73.40 -7.23
C HIS A 15 -8.84 -73.34 -6.57
N LYS A 16 -9.43 -74.50 -6.26
CA LYS A 16 -10.73 -74.57 -5.58
C LYS A 16 -10.71 -73.95 -4.19
N ILE A 17 -9.63 -74.16 -3.43
CA ILE A 17 -9.45 -73.53 -2.11
C ILE A 17 -9.33 -72.00 -2.25
N ILE A 18 -8.62 -71.51 -3.28
CA ILE A 18 -8.50 -70.06 -3.53
C ILE A 18 -9.86 -69.45 -3.89
N GLU A 19 -10.66 -70.11 -4.73
CA GLU A 19 -12.00 -69.63 -5.09
C GLU A 19 -12.95 -69.61 -3.90
N LEU A 20 -12.97 -70.66 -3.09
CA LEU A 20 -13.78 -70.73 -1.87
C LEU A 20 -13.36 -69.65 -0.86
N ASN A 21 -12.05 -69.40 -0.69
CA ASN A 21 -11.58 -68.32 0.17
C ASN A 21 -12.03 -66.94 -0.34
N LYS A 22 -12.02 -66.70 -1.65
CA LYS A 22 -12.52 -65.43 -2.22
C LYS A 22 -14.02 -65.23 -1.97
N LEU A 23 -14.82 -66.30 -2.07
CA LEU A 23 -16.25 -66.27 -1.76
C LEU A 23 -16.48 -65.91 -0.28
N VAL A 24 -15.86 -66.66 0.63
CA VAL A 24 -15.98 -66.40 2.07
C VAL A 24 -15.48 -65.00 2.43
N PHE A 25 -14.39 -64.53 1.81
CA PHE A 25 -13.89 -63.17 2.01
C PHE A 25 -14.93 -62.12 1.61
N LYS A 26 -15.57 -62.25 0.44
CA LYS A 26 -16.62 -61.33 -0.01
C LYS A 26 -17.81 -61.31 0.95
N GLU A 27 -18.30 -62.48 1.35
CA GLU A 27 -19.40 -62.60 2.31
C GLU A 27 -19.06 -61.91 3.64
N LYS A 28 -17.80 -62.03 4.11
CA LYS A 28 -17.34 -61.35 5.32
C LYS A 28 -17.28 -59.84 5.15
N ILE A 29 -16.79 -59.34 4.01
CA ILE A 29 -16.76 -57.90 3.73
C ILE A 29 -18.19 -57.33 3.70
N GLU A 30 -19.13 -57.98 3.00
CA GLU A 30 -20.54 -57.55 2.97
C GLU A 30 -21.17 -57.58 4.37
N PHE A 31 -20.87 -58.60 5.17
CA PHE A 31 -21.33 -58.65 6.57
C PHE A 31 -20.80 -57.46 7.38
N TYR A 32 -19.52 -57.13 7.24
CA TYR A 32 -18.92 -56.00 7.98
C TYR A 32 -19.47 -54.66 7.50
N GLU A 33 -19.64 -54.48 6.19
CA GLU A 33 -20.22 -53.27 5.60
C GLU A 33 -21.65 -53.06 6.11
N ASN A 34 -22.52 -54.06 5.98
CA ASN A 34 -23.91 -53.95 6.40
C ASN A 34 -24.07 -53.72 7.91
N LYS A 35 -23.17 -54.28 8.73
CA LYS A 35 -23.27 -54.20 10.19
C LYS A 35 -22.58 -52.99 10.80
N PHE A 36 -21.47 -52.54 10.20
CA PHE A 36 -20.56 -51.58 10.84
C PHE A 36 -20.22 -50.36 9.97
N ALA A 37 -20.66 -50.25 8.71
CA ALA A 37 -20.28 -49.12 7.85
C ALA A 37 -20.54 -47.77 8.50
N THR A 38 -21.73 -47.56 9.09
CA THR A 38 -22.07 -46.29 9.77
C THR A 38 -21.14 -46.01 10.94
N MET A 39 -20.95 -46.98 11.85
CA MET A 39 -20.04 -46.84 12.99
C MET A 39 -18.59 -46.58 12.56
N LEU A 40 -18.11 -47.23 11.49
CA LEU A 40 -16.78 -46.99 10.95
C LEU A 40 -16.63 -45.58 10.36
N LEU A 41 -17.66 -45.08 9.66
CA LEU A 41 -17.66 -43.70 9.13
C LEU A 41 -17.67 -42.65 10.25
N ASP A 42 -18.44 -42.90 11.32
CA ASP A 42 -18.46 -42.04 12.51
C ASP A 42 -17.08 -42.05 13.20
N LEU A 43 -16.47 -43.23 13.33
CA LEU A 43 -15.13 -43.39 13.89
C LEU A 43 -14.06 -42.67 13.05
N VAL A 44 -14.13 -42.78 11.73
CA VAL A 44 -13.22 -42.06 10.82
C VAL A 44 -13.36 -40.55 11.01
N SER A 45 -14.58 -40.03 11.08
CA SER A 45 -14.85 -38.60 11.28
C SER A 45 -14.31 -38.11 12.63
N PHE A 46 -14.54 -38.89 13.69
CA PHE A 46 -14.04 -38.59 15.03
C PHE A 46 -12.51 -38.60 15.11
N ILE A 47 -11.85 -39.60 14.52
CA ILE A 47 -10.38 -39.66 14.47
C ILE A 47 -9.82 -38.49 13.67
N ALA A 48 -10.46 -38.13 12.55
CA ALA A 48 -10.04 -36.99 11.74
C ALA A 48 -10.13 -35.65 12.50
N GLU A 49 -11.19 -35.46 13.30
CA GLU A 49 -11.35 -34.27 14.14
C GLU A 49 -10.25 -34.19 15.22
N ILE A 50 -9.94 -35.32 15.86
CA ILE A 50 -8.84 -35.41 16.83
C ILE A 50 -7.50 -35.08 16.16
N ASP A 51 -7.20 -35.68 15.01
CA ASP A 51 -5.93 -35.48 14.32
C ASP A 51 -5.75 -34.02 13.89
N LEU A 52 -6.79 -33.42 13.30
CA LEU A 52 -6.80 -31.99 12.93
C LEU A 52 -6.60 -31.09 14.16
N THR A 53 -7.33 -31.34 15.25
CA THR A 53 -7.26 -30.55 16.48
C THR A 53 -5.89 -30.63 17.13
N VAL A 54 -5.35 -31.84 17.27
CA VAL A 54 -4.02 -32.08 17.85
C VAL A 54 -2.93 -31.45 16.98
N SER A 55 -3.03 -31.55 15.66
CA SER A 55 -2.11 -30.91 14.73
C SER A 55 -2.12 -29.39 14.87
N ASN A 56 -3.31 -28.79 14.91
CA ASN A 56 -3.48 -27.34 15.11
C ASN A 56 -2.85 -26.87 16.44
N ILE A 57 -3.10 -27.59 17.55
CA ILE A 57 -2.50 -27.27 18.85
C ILE A 57 -0.96 -27.38 18.83
N LYS A 58 -0.42 -28.41 18.17
CA LYS A 58 1.04 -28.58 18.04
C LYS A 58 1.67 -27.40 17.30
N ILE A 59 1.08 -26.99 16.17
CA ILE A 59 1.55 -25.84 15.39
C ILE A 59 1.42 -24.55 16.19
N ALA A 60 0.28 -24.34 16.86
CA ALA A 60 0.06 -23.16 17.68
C ALA A 60 1.08 -23.03 18.81
N LYS A 61 1.41 -24.12 19.50
CA LYS A 61 2.46 -24.13 20.53
C LYS A 61 3.85 -23.92 19.94
N LYS A 62 4.16 -24.57 18.82
CA LYS A 62 5.49 -24.51 18.19
C LYS A 62 5.85 -23.10 17.74
N TYR A 63 4.91 -22.40 17.11
CA TYR A 63 5.14 -21.08 16.52
C TYR A 63 4.50 -19.93 17.32
N ASN A 64 4.04 -20.21 18.55
CA ASN A 64 3.39 -19.25 19.42
C ASN A 64 2.24 -18.49 18.75
N TYR A 65 1.31 -19.23 18.15
CA TYR A 65 0.09 -18.67 17.55
C TYR A 65 -0.98 -18.49 18.62
N VAL A 66 -1.91 -17.58 18.35
CA VAL A 66 -2.96 -17.20 19.29
C VAL A 66 -4.34 -17.51 18.73
N ALA A 67 -5.29 -17.77 19.62
CA ALA A 67 -6.68 -17.94 19.22
C ALA A 67 -7.24 -16.58 18.79
N PRO A 68 -7.74 -16.43 17.55
CA PRO A 68 -8.37 -15.19 17.12
C PRO A 68 -9.72 -15.00 17.81
N LYS A 69 -10.13 -13.75 18.01
CA LYS A 69 -11.42 -13.41 18.61
C LYS A 69 -12.35 -12.78 17.57
N ILE A 70 -13.43 -13.48 17.27
CA ILE A 70 -14.50 -12.95 16.41
C ILE A 70 -15.26 -11.86 17.19
N VAL A 71 -15.45 -10.72 16.56
CA VAL A 71 -16.27 -9.63 17.09
C VAL A 71 -17.45 -9.38 16.16
N ASN A 72 -18.60 -9.05 16.75
CA ASN A 72 -19.78 -8.70 15.98
C ASN A 72 -19.68 -7.27 15.51
N LYS A 73 -19.94 -7.09 14.21
CA LYS A 73 -20.09 -5.80 13.56
C LYS A 73 -21.29 -5.05 14.16
N LYS A 74 -21.19 -3.73 14.35
CA LYS A 74 -22.35 -2.90 14.71
C LYS A 74 -23.25 -2.72 13.48
N GLU A 75 -24.54 -2.55 13.66
CA GLU A 75 -25.44 -2.23 12.54
C GLU A 75 -24.94 -1.00 11.78
N ASP A 76 -24.93 -1.06 10.44
CA ASP A 76 -24.43 -0.03 9.51
C ASP A 76 -22.94 0.38 9.63
N SER A 77 -22.12 -0.33 10.40
CA SER A 77 -20.67 -0.07 10.46
C SER A 77 -19.92 -0.65 9.26
N THR A 78 -18.61 -0.42 9.18
CA THR A 78 -17.73 -1.22 8.32
C THR A 78 -17.28 -2.48 9.03
N ASN A 79 -16.71 -3.44 8.27
CA ASN A 79 -16.03 -4.58 8.87
C ASN A 79 -14.87 -4.08 9.78
N PHE A 80 -14.24 -4.97 10.55
CA PHE A 80 -13.15 -4.62 11.47
C PHE A 80 -12.08 -5.70 11.47
N LEU A 81 -10.83 -5.26 11.52
CA LEU A 81 -9.66 -6.12 11.66
C LEU A 81 -8.62 -5.42 12.54
N GLU A 82 -8.24 -6.05 13.64
CA GLU A 82 -7.19 -5.62 14.57
C GLU A 82 -6.24 -6.80 14.76
N VAL A 83 -4.98 -6.63 14.39
CA VAL A 83 -3.92 -7.64 14.52
C VAL A 83 -2.67 -7.00 15.10
N LEU A 84 -2.09 -7.60 16.14
CA LEU A 84 -0.81 -7.18 16.73
C LEU A 84 0.26 -8.22 16.46
N ASP A 85 1.44 -7.71 16.18
CA ASP A 85 2.60 -8.49 15.82
C ASP A 85 2.27 -9.57 14.78
N LEU A 86 1.60 -9.18 13.70
CA LEU A 86 1.27 -10.06 12.59
C LEU A 86 2.56 -10.57 11.94
N ARG A 87 2.60 -11.88 11.71
CA ARG A 87 3.72 -12.62 11.12
C ARG A 87 3.25 -13.39 9.90
N HIS A 88 4.16 -13.61 8.96
CA HIS A 88 3.89 -14.45 7.81
C HIS A 88 4.22 -15.91 8.17
N PRO A 89 3.25 -16.85 8.18
CA PRO A 89 3.47 -18.19 8.74
C PRO A 89 4.47 -19.04 7.94
N ILE A 90 4.52 -18.85 6.62
CA ILE A 90 5.51 -19.53 5.77
C ILE A 90 6.90 -18.90 5.95
N ILE A 91 7.04 -17.59 5.75
CA ILE A 91 8.34 -16.91 5.86
C ILE A 91 8.94 -17.08 7.26
N GLU A 92 8.16 -16.91 8.34
CA GLU A 92 8.70 -17.06 9.71
C GLU A 92 9.20 -18.47 10.02
N SER A 93 8.65 -19.50 9.36
CA SER A 93 9.05 -20.89 9.56
C SER A 93 10.21 -21.33 8.67
N THR A 94 10.49 -20.59 7.59
CA THR A 94 11.58 -20.89 6.64
C THR A 94 12.77 -19.94 6.74
N GLU A 95 12.64 -18.81 7.45
CA GLU A 95 13.70 -17.80 7.52
C GLU A 95 14.88 -18.30 8.37
N GLU A 96 15.99 -18.61 7.70
CA GLU A 96 17.25 -19.00 8.36
C GLU A 96 18.15 -17.79 8.66
N ASN A 97 17.89 -16.65 8.01
CA ASN A 97 18.78 -15.47 8.03
C ASN A 97 18.36 -14.36 8.99
N GLY A 98 17.49 -14.66 9.97
CA GLY A 98 17.13 -13.70 11.01
C GLY A 98 15.71 -13.89 11.55
N ILE A 99 15.35 -13.04 12.50
CA ILE A 99 14.03 -13.03 13.12
C ILE A 99 13.06 -12.24 12.22
N TYR A 100 11.90 -12.84 11.90
CA TYR A 100 10.83 -12.13 11.19
C TYR A 100 10.36 -10.92 11.99
N ILE A 101 10.23 -9.75 11.34
CA ILE A 101 9.83 -8.50 11.98
C ILE A 101 8.30 -8.35 11.91
N PRO A 102 7.59 -8.41 13.05
CA PRO A 102 6.14 -8.41 13.07
C PRO A 102 5.56 -6.99 12.97
N ASN A 103 4.34 -6.88 12.45
CA ASN A 103 3.69 -5.59 12.19
C ASN A 103 2.26 -5.53 12.73
N ASP A 104 1.86 -4.34 13.15
CA ASP A 104 0.55 -4.10 13.75
C ASP A 104 -0.37 -3.47 12.71
N LEU A 105 -1.62 -3.92 12.67
CA LEU A 105 -2.59 -3.46 11.68
C LEU A 105 -3.97 -3.32 12.30
N VAL A 106 -4.60 -2.19 12.03
CA VAL A 106 -5.98 -1.89 12.42
C VAL A 106 -6.70 -1.31 11.21
N LEU A 107 -7.81 -1.93 10.82
CA LEU A 107 -8.64 -1.55 9.68
C LEU A 107 -10.12 -1.61 10.05
N GLY A 108 -10.92 -0.83 9.34
CA GLY A 108 -12.36 -0.82 9.48
C GLY A 108 -12.84 0.13 10.57
N ASP A 109 -13.79 -0.30 11.41
CA ASP A 109 -14.36 0.53 12.48
C ASP A 109 -13.38 0.72 13.65
N LEU A 110 -12.75 1.90 13.71
CA LEU A 110 -11.75 2.23 14.72
C LEU A 110 -12.35 2.42 16.13
N THR A 111 -13.67 2.55 16.26
CA THR A 111 -14.33 2.60 17.58
C THR A 111 -14.27 1.26 18.32
N MET A 112 -13.96 0.18 17.61
CA MET A 112 -13.83 -1.17 18.16
C MET A 112 -12.42 -1.49 18.66
N VAL A 113 -11.46 -0.59 18.46
CA VAL A 113 -10.06 -0.78 18.85
C VAL A 113 -9.94 -0.95 20.36
N SER A 114 -9.15 -1.93 20.78
CA SER A 114 -8.89 -2.19 22.18
C SER A 114 -7.98 -1.12 22.80
N LYS A 115 -8.08 -0.92 24.12
CA LYS A 115 -7.29 0.12 24.83
C LYS A 115 -5.78 -0.05 24.65
N GLU A 116 -5.30 -1.29 24.53
CA GLU A 116 -3.88 -1.61 24.31
C GLU A 116 -3.35 -1.08 22.96
N TYR A 117 -4.23 -0.75 22.01
CA TYR A 117 -3.90 -0.37 20.63
C TYR A 117 -4.19 1.09 20.32
N GLN A 118 -4.54 1.90 21.31
CA GLN A 118 -4.71 3.35 21.12
C GLN A 118 -3.43 4.01 20.61
N ASP A 119 -2.28 3.42 20.94
CA ASP A 119 -0.97 3.88 20.51
C ASP A 119 -0.55 3.42 19.10
N ASN A 120 -1.38 2.61 18.42
CA ASN A 120 -1.09 2.11 17.09
C ASN A 120 -0.96 3.26 16.08
N ILE A 121 -0.04 3.11 15.11
CA ILE A 121 0.26 4.15 14.14
C ILE A 121 -0.95 4.56 13.29
N ILE A 122 -1.83 3.62 12.94
CA ILE A 122 -3.03 3.92 12.16
C ILE A 122 -4.01 4.71 13.02
N VAL A 123 -4.23 4.28 14.26
CA VAL A 123 -5.15 4.91 15.20
C VAL A 123 -4.70 6.33 15.51
N LYS A 124 -3.42 6.51 15.90
CA LYS A 124 -2.83 7.82 16.16
C LYS A 124 -2.99 8.79 15.01
N ASN A 125 -2.73 8.35 13.78
CA ASN A 125 -2.76 9.22 12.61
C ASN A 125 -4.15 9.30 11.94
N SER A 126 -5.14 8.53 12.42
CA SER A 126 -6.55 8.66 12.00
C SER A 126 -7.33 9.71 12.80
N LEU A 127 -6.89 10.00 14.04
CA LEU A 127 -7.67 10.77 15.02
C LEU A 127 -7.41 12.29 14.97
N TYR A 128 -6.39 12.76 14.25
CA TYR A 128 -5.97 14.17 14.33
C TYR A 128 -6.85 15.15 13.54
N ASP A 129 -7.65 14.70 12.56
CA ASP A 129 -8.44 15.62 11.72
C ASP A 129 -9.96 15.38 11.66
N ASN A 130 -10.51 14.24 12.09
CA ASN A 130 -11.96 14.01 11.95
C ASN A 130 -12.59 13.18 13.08
N ILE A 131 -13.32 13.88 13.96
CA ILE A 131 -14.20 13.31 15.00
C ILE A 131 -15.42 12.57 14.37
N THR A 132 -15.65 12.71 13.06
CA THR A 132 -16.95 12.44 12.44
C THR A 132 -17.08 11.06 11.79
N ASP A 133 -16.00 10.37 11.41
CA ASP A 133 -16.10 9.03 10.83
C ASP A 133 -14.88 8.19 11.25
N ASN A 134 -14.93 7.60 12.45
CA ASN A 134 -13.90 6.76 13.08
C ASN A 134 -13.68 5.44 12.31
N LYS A 135 -13.29 5.51 11.03
CA LYS A 135 -13.20 4.38 10.11
C LYS A 135 -11.95 4.45 9.26
N MET A 136 -11.31 3.31 9.05
CA MET A 136 -10.14 3.18 8.18
C MET A 136 -10.38 2.10 7.12
N HIS A 137 -10.87 2.50 5.95
CA HIS A 137 -11.21 1.55 4.89
C HIS A 137 -9.98 1.14 4.07
N GLY A 138 -9.01 2.04 3.90
CA GLY A 138 -7.89 1.84 2.98
C GLY A 138 -6.51 2.03 3.58
N VAL A 139 -5.59 1.14 3.26
CA VAL A 139 -4.14 1.37 3.44
C VAL A 139 -3.46 1.41 2.09
N LEU A 140 -2.74 2.48 1.83
CA LEU A 140 -1.76 2.56 0.74
C LEU A 140 -0.38 2.26 1.32
N LEU A 141 0.17 1.12 0.97
CA LEU A 141 1.42 0.59 1.50
C LEU A 141 2.58 0.85 0.52
N TYR A 142 3.47 1.76 0.91
CA TYR A 142 4.63 2.18 0.16
C TYR A 142 5.92 1.52 0.66
N GLY A 143 6.99 1.69 -0.12
CA GLY A 143 8.33 1.20 0.18
C GLY A 143 8.97 0.57 -1.04
N ILE A 144 10.29 0.32 -0.97
CA ILE A 144 11.03 -0.29 -2.06
C ILE A 144 10.65 -1.75 -2.30
N ASN A 145 11.04 -2.25 -3.46
CA ASN A 145 10.99 -3.69 -3.70
C ASN A 145 11.89 -4.40 -2.68
N SER A 146 11.45 -5.57 -2.24
CA SER A 146 12.11 -6.34 -1.16
C SER A 146 12.03 -5.74 0.25
N SER A 147 11.31 -4.63 0.48
CA SER A 147 11.05 -4.11 1.84
C SER A 147 10.08 -4.98 2.66
N GLY A 148 9.33 -5.85 2.00
CA GLY A 148 8.36 -6.76 2.63
C GLY A 148 6.89 -6.39 2.42
N LYS A 149 6.56 -5.45 1.51
CA LYS A 149 5.16 -5.01 1.25
C LYS A 149 4.23 -6.17 0.93
N SER A 150 4.61 -6.96 -0.09
CA SER A 150 3.85 -8.13 -0.55
C SER A 150 3.74 -9.19 0.56
N SER A 151 4.80 -9.38 1.34
CA SER A 151 4.82 -10.30 2.48
C SER A 151 3.82 -9.87 3.54
N LEU A 152 3.83 -8.60 3.95
CA LEU A 152 2.88 -8.07 4.92
C LEU A 152 1.43 -8.23 4.42
N MET A 153 1.15 -7.81 3.18
CA MET A 153 -0.17 -7.94 2.57
C MET A 153 -0.64 -9.40 2.51
N LYS A 154 0.20 -10.34 2.08
CA LYS A 154 -0.12 -11.78 2.08
C LYS A 154 -0.38 -12.31 3.49
N SER A 155 0.37 -11.85 4.48
CA SER A 155 0.20 -12.24 5.89
C SER A 155 -1.21 -11.90 6.39
N ILE A 156 -1.73 -10.73 6.01
CA ILE A 156 -3.09 -10.29 6.38
C ILE A 156 -4.13 -11.28 5.85
N GLY A 157 -4.06 -11.61 4.55
CA GLY A 157 -4.99 -12.53 3.92
C GLY A 157 -4.92 -13.94 4.51
N ILE A 158 -3.71 -14.48 4.68
CA ILE A 158 -3.51 -15.81 5.28
C ILE A 158 -4.05 -15.83 6.72
N CYS A 159 -3.80 -14.79 7.50
CA CYS A 159 -4.26 -14.69 8.88
C CYS A 159 -5.79 -14.71 8.99
N VAL A 160 -6.49 -13.98 8.12
CA VAL A 160 -7.97 -14.00 8.05
C VAL A 160 -8.49 -15.38 7.64
N ILE A 161 -7.88 -16.03 6.65
CA ILE A 161 -8.26 -17.38 6.20
C ILE A 161 -8.09 -18.39 7.34
N LEU A 162 -6.94 -18.37 8.03
CA LEU A 162 -6.69 -19.24 9.17
C LEU A 162 -7.73 -19.03 10.27
N ALA A 163 -8.04 -17.77 10.60
CA ALA A 163 -9.01 -17.45 11.64
C ALA A 163 -10.43 -17.96 11.29
N GLN A 164 -10.91 -17.73 10.06
CA GLN A 164 -12.24 -18.18 9.64
C GLN A 164 -12.34 -19.70 9.43
N ALA A 165 -11.22 -20.37 9.19
CA ALA A 165 -11.15 -21.82 9.12
C ALA A 165 -11.01 -22.50 10.50
N GLY A 166 -10.98 -21.72 11.59
CA GLY A 166 -10.91 -22.25 12.97
C GLY A 166 -9.49 -22.54 13.47
N PHE A 167 -8.46 -22.05 12.77
CA PHE A 167 -7.07 -22.20 13.18
C PHE A 167 -6.60 -21.05 14.08
N TYR A 168 -5.56 -21.34 14.87
CA TYR A 168 -4.80 -20.31 15.56
C TYR A 168 -4.00 -19.49 14.55
N VAL A 169 -3.72 -18.23 14.86
CA VAL A 169 -3.14 -17.27 13.92
C VAL A 169 -1.73 -16.80 14.29
N PRO A 170 -0.88 -16.48 13.29
CA PRO A 170 0.50 -16.01 13.49
C PRO A 170 0.55 -14.54 13.93
N ALA A 171 0.01 -14.25 15.10
CA ALA A 171 -0.06 -12.90 15.69
C ALA A 171 0.16 -12.99 17.20
N LYS A 172 0.37 -11.85 17.88
CA LYS A 172 0.28 -11.75 19.35
C LYS A 172 -1.17 -11.63 19.80
N SER A 173 -2.02 -11.00 19.00
CA SER A 173 -3.46 -10.89 19.24
C SER A 173 -4.17 -10.58 17.92
N MET A 174 -5.38 -11.12 17.75
CA MET A 174 -6.23 -10.85 16.59
C MET A 174 -7.70 -10.72 17.01
N ARG A 175 -8.34 -9.64 16.58
CA ARG A 175 -9.78 -9.41 16.65
C ARG A 175 -10.31 -9.03 15.29
N PHE A 176 -11.40 -9.63 14.84
CA PHE A 176 -11.93 -9.36 13.51
C PHE A 176 -13.43 -9.66 13.41
N CYS A 177 -14.16 -9.02 12.49
CA CYS A 177 -15.46 -9.54 12.08
C CYS A 177 -15.31 -10.41 10.83
N LEU A 178 -16.31 -11.26 10.57
CA LEU A 178 -16.27 -12.19 9.44
C LEU A 178 -16.24 -11.45 8.11
N PHE A 179 -15.30 -11.84 7.26
CA PHE A 179 -15.23 -11.43 5.86
C PHE A 179 -16.00 -12.44 5.00
N ASP A 180 -16.80 -11.92 4.08
CA ASP A 180 -17.56 -12.75 3.12
C ASP A 180 -16.67 -13.25 1.98
N GLU A 181 -15.85 -12.34 1.44
CA GLU A 181 -14.94 -12.62 0.33
C GLU A 181 -13.57 -11.94 0.55
N ILE A 182 -12.50 -12.65 0.18
CA ILE A 182 -11.16 -12.10 0.10
C ILE A 182 -10.76 -12.03 -1.36
N PHE A 183 -10.50 -10.81 -1.84
CA PHE A 183 -10.03 -10.56 -3.19
C PHE A 183 -8.54 -10.29 -3.18
N THR A 184 -7.85 -10.88 -4.14
CA THR A 184 -6.41 -10.69 -4.29
C THR A 184 -6.10 -10.33 -5.73
N ARG A 185 -5.42 -9.21 -5.92
CA ARG A 185 -4.69 -8.88 -7.14
C ARG A 185 -3.23 -8.85 -6.77
N ILE A 186 -2.56 -9.99 -6.85
CA ILE A 186 -1.15 -10.14 -6.51
C ILE A 186 -0.47 -10.64 -7.76
N SER A 187 0.50 -9.89 -8.28
CA SER A 187 1.23 -10.26 -9.49
C SER A 187 1.79 -11.68 -9.34
N GLY A 188 1.25 -12.59 -10.15
CA GLY A 188 1.73 -13.95 -10.34
C GLY A 188 2.34 -14.09 -11.73
N SER A 189 3.10 -15.16 -11.96
CA SER A 189 3.72 -15.47 -13.25
C SER A 189 2.70 -15.37 -14.39
N ASP A 190 3.03 -14.60 -15.42
CA ASP A 190 2.15 -14.26 -16.54
C ASP A 190 1.42 -15.48 -17.10
N ASN A 191 0.10 -15.38 -17.20
CA ASN A 191 -0.72 -16.39 -17.85
C ASN A 191 -0.73 -16.17 -19.37
N ILE A 192 0.42 -16.40 -20.00
CA ILE A 192 0.62 -16.37 -21.46
C ILE A 192 -0.37 -17.31 -22.18
N ALA A 193 -0.88 -18.32 -21.46
CA ALA A 193 -1.79 -19.34 -21.97
C ALA A 193 -3.14 -18.83 -22.52
N LYS A 194 -3.56 -17.58 -22.24
CA LYS A 194 -4.85 -17.02 -22.71
C LYS A 194 -4.77 -16.03 -23.88
N GLY A 195 -3.58 -15.69 -24.38
CA GLY A 195 -3.42 -14.73 -25.49
C GLY A 195 -3.89 -13.30 -25.20
N LEU A 196 -4.15 -12.96 -23.93
CA LEU A 196 -4.50 -11.61 -23.47
C LEU A 196 -3.25 -10.92 -22.93
N SER A 197 -3.17 -9.59 -23.06
CA SER A 197 -2.10 -8.81 -22.41
C SER A 197 -2.24 -8.85 -20.89
N SER A 198 -1.13 -8.77 -20.16
CA SER A 198 -1.12 -8.76 -18.70
C SER A 198 -1.99 -7.64 -18.12
N PHE A 199 -2.01 -6.47 -18.78
CA PHE A 199 -2.89 -5.36 -18.42
C PHE A 199 -4.38 -5.69 -18.63
N ALA A 200 -4.75 -6.38 -19.72
CA ALA A 200 -6.15 -6.76 -19.94
C ALA A 200 -6.64 -7.76 -18.88
N VAL A 201 -5.79 -8.71 -18.48
CA VAL A 201 -6.09 -9.64 -17.38
C VAL A 201 -6.28 -8.88 -16.07
N GLU A 202 -5.39 -7.93 -15.78
CA GLU A 202 -5.49 -7.08 -14.60
C GLU A 202 -6.78 -6.24 -14.54
N MET A 203 -7.19 -5.65 -15.66
CA MET A 203 -8.47 -4.92 -15.73
C MET A 203 -9.68 -5.83 -15.53
N LEU A 204 -9.63 -7.06 -16.03
CA LEU A 204 -10.69 -8.05 -15.81
C LEU A 204 -10.74 -8.50 -14.34
N GLU A 205 -9.58 -8.66 -13.68
CA GLU A 205 -9.49 -8.94 -12.26
C GLU A 205 -10.09 -7.80 -11.43
N LEU A 206 -9.71 -6.54 -11.69
CA LEU A 206 -10.31 -5.38 -11.03
C LEU A 206 -11.82 -5.31 -11.25
N LYS A 207 -12.29 -5.56 -12.49
CA LYS A 207 -13.72 -5.62 -12.80
C LYS A 207 -14.44 -6.68 -11.96
N ASN A 208 -13.85 -7.86 -11.81
CA ASN A 208 -14.43 -8.93 -10.99
C ASN A 208 -14.49 -8.56 -9.52
N ILE A 209 -13.45 -7.93 -8.98
CA ILE A 209 -13.43 -7.41 -7.60
C ILE A 209 -14.60 -6.44 -7.42
N PHE A 210 -14.72 -5.43 -8.29
CA PHE A 210 -15.75 -4.41 -8.14
C PHE A 210 -17.19 -4.90 -8.29
N ASN A 211 -17.41 -5.99 -9.01
CA ASN A 211 -18.75 -6.53 -9.24
C ASN A 211 -19.25 -7.38 -8.08
N ARG A 212 -18.36 -7.80 -7.18
CA ARG A 212 -18.67 -8.76 -6.11
C ARG A 212 -18.34 -8.23 -4.71
N ALA A 213 -17.35 -7.35 -4.59
CA ALA A 213 -16.93 -6.79 -3.32
C ALA A 213 -18.09 -6.07 -2.61
N THR A 214 -18.23 -6.35 -1.32
CA THR A 214 -19.20 -5.74 -0.42
C THR A 214 -18.47 -4.97 0.70
N SER A 215 -19.23 -4.29 1.57
CA SER A 215 -18.67 -3.66 2.78
C SER A 215 -18.05 -4.64 3.78
N ASN A 216 -18.23 -5.96 3.58
CA ASN A 216 -17.66 -7.02 4.40
C ASN A 216 -16.47 -7.72 3.73
N SER A 217 -16.07 -7.31 2.52
CA SER A 217 -14.96 -7.94 1.79
C SER A 217 -13.60 -7.33 2.15
N LEU A 218 -12.56 -8.15 2.06
CA LEU A 218 -11.15 -7.75 2.18
C LEU A 218 -10.50 -7.77 0.79
N ILE A 219 -9.94 -6.64 0.35
CA ILE A 219 -9.26 -6.53 -0.94
C ILE A 219 -7.77 -6.30 -0.72
N LEU A 220 -6.94 -7.15 -1.31
CA LEU A 220 -5.49 -7.09 -1.24
C LEU A 220 -4.93 -6.89 -2.65
N GLY A 221 -4.24 -5.78 -2.87
CA GLY A 221 -3.67 -5.40 -4.16
C GLY A 221 -2.16 -5.19 -4.07
N ASP A 222 -1.41 -5.77 -5.00
CA ASP A 222 0.03 -5.64 -5.11
C ASP A 222 0.38 -5.08 -6.49
N GLU A 223 0.94 -3.88 -6.52
CA GLU A 223 1.40 -3.22 -7.74
C GLU A 223 0.34 -3.22 -8.86
N ILE A 224 -0.90 -2.89 -8.48
CA ILE A 224 -1.99 -2.71 -9.43
C ILE A 224 -1.56 -1.70 -10.49
N SER A 225 -1.82 -2.03 -11.76
CA SER A 225 -1.54 -1.24 -12.96
C SER A 225 -0.05 -1.00 -13.26
N HIS A 226 0.85 -1.85 -12.78
CA HIS A 226 2.28 -1.78 -13.13
C HIS A 226 2.59 -2.02 -14.63
N SER A 227 1.69 -2.67 -15.38
CA SER A 227 1.90 -3.03 -16.80
C SER A 227 1.47 -1.94 -17.80
N THR A 228 1.12 -0.74 -17.35
CA THR A 228 0.67 0.39 -18.19
C THR A 228 1.49 1.65 -17.89
N GLU A 229 1.36 2.65 -18.74
CA GLU A 229 1.94 3.97 -18.55
C GLU A 229 1.52 4.59 -17.21
N THR A 230 2.47 5.26 -16.55
CA THR A 230 2.31 5.74 -15.17
C THR A 230 1.06 6.60 -14.98
N MET A 231 0.73 7.49 -15.92
CA MET A 231 -0.45 8.36 -15.79
C MET A 231 -1.77 7.60 -15.81
N SER A 232 -1.90 6.62 -16.71
CA SER A 232 -3.07 5.74 -16.74
C SER A 232 -3.10 4.83 -15.53
N GLY A 233 -1.94 4.31 -15.11
CA GLY A 233 -1.81 3.49 -13.91
C GLY A 233 -2.29 4.21 -12.65
N VAL A 234 -1.80 5.44 -12.42
CA VAL A 234 -2.21 6.34 -11.33
C VAL A 234 -3.71 6.61 -11.39
N SER A 235 -4.24 6.96 -12.56
CA SER A 235 -5.67 7.28 -12.74
C SER A 235 -6.58 6.08 -12.44
N ILE A 236 -6.19 4.89 -12.89
CA ILE A 236 -6.94 3.64 -12.67
C ILE A 236 -6.93 3.27 -11.19
N VAL A 237 -5.76 3.32 -10.53
CA VAL A 237 -5.63 2.99 -9.10
C VAL A 237 -6.40 4.01 -8.26
N ALA A 238 -6.33 5.30 -8.60
CA ALA A 238 -7.11 6.33 -7.91
C ALA A 238 -8.62 6.09 -8.04
N SER A 239 -9.10 5.75 -9.24
CA SER A 239 -10.50 5.39 -9.47
C SER A 239 -10.91 4.13 -8.69
N ALA A 240 -10.03 3.12 -8.62
CA ALA A 240 -10.24 1.92 -7.83
C ALA A 240 -10.39 2.24 -6.33
N ILE A 241 -9.49 3.07 -5.80
CA ILE A 241 -9.52 3.55 -4.41
C ILE A 241 -10.85 4.24 -4.11
N LEU A 242 -11.25 5.21 -4.94
CA LEU A 242 -12.51 5.95 -4.77
C LEU A 242 -13.72 5.01 -4.76
N LYS A 243 -13.73 4.02 -5.65
CA LYS A 243 -14.82 3.04 -5.74
C LYS A 243 -14.89 2.15 -4.50
N LEU A 244 -13.76 1.62 -4.02
CA LEU A 244 -13.71 0.78 -2.83
C LEU A 244 -14.04 1.56 -1.55
N ALA A 245 -13.55 2.81 -1.43
CA ALA A 245 -13.90 3.70 -0.34
C ALA A 245 -15.42 3.95 -0.29
N LYS A 246 -16.07 4.13 -1.45
CA LYS A 246 -17.53 4.27 -1.57
C LYS A 246 -18.29 2.99 -1.19
N LEU A 247 -17.77 1.81 -1.55
CA LEU A 247 -18.32 0.50 -1.13
C LEU A 247 -18.14 0.23 0.37
N LYS A 248 -17.28 1.01 1.03
CA LYS A 248 -16.87 0.82 2.43
C LYS A 248 -16.22 -0.55 2.69
N SER A 249 -15.61 -1.12 1.65
CA SER A 249 -14.83 -2.35 1.76
C SER A 249 -13.46 -2.07 2.37
N ILE A 250 -12.90 -3.05 3.08
CA ILE A 250 -11.53 -2.93 3.59
C ILE A 250 -10.55 -3.28 2.47
N PHE A 251 -9.56 -2.44 2.23
CA PHE A 251 -8.52 -2.70 1.23
C PHE A 251 -7.11 -2.31 1.68
N VAL A 252 -6.12 -3.07 1.20
CA VAL A 252 -4.70 -2.80 1.39
C VAL A 252 -4.02 -2.90 0.03
N PHE A 253 -3.49 -1.78 -0.46
CA PHE A 253 -2.79 -1.70 -1.74
C PHE A 253 -1.32 -1.40 -1.53
N ALA A 254 -0.46 -2.38 -1.83
CA ALA A 254 0.96 -2.16 -2.00
C ALA A 254 1.22 -1.46 -3.34
N THR A 255 1.86 -0.29 -3.30
CA THR A 255 2.04 0.55 -4.50
C THR A 255 3.36 1.32 -4.47
N HIS A 256 3.87 1.62 -5.67
CA HIS A 256 5.01 2.51 -5.91
C HIS A 256 4.57 3.88 -6.45
N LEU A 257 3.25 4.10 -6.58
CA LEU A 257 2.67 5.32 -7.15
C LEU A 257 2.59 6.42 -6.09
N HIS A 258 3.71 7.10 -5.85
CA HIS A 258 3.82 8.19 -4.86
C HIS A 258 2.95 9.40 -5.16
N GLN A 259 2.42 9.54 -6.39
CA GLN A 259 1.52 10.63 -6.78
C GLN A 259 0.09 10.45 -6.27
N LEU A 260 -0.31 9.24 -5.82
CA LEU A 260 -1.69 8.98 -5.38
C LEU A 260 -2.16 9.93 -4.26
N PRO A 261 -1.38 10.21 -3.20
CA PRO A 261 -1.84 11.10 -2.12
C PRO A 261 -2.02 12.56 -2.57
N GLU A 262 -1.38 12.97 -3.67
CA GLU A 262 -1.47 14.33 -4.23
C GLU A 262 -2.73 14.54 -5.09
N ILE A 263 -3.47 13.47 -5.38
CA ILE A 263 -4.72 13.53 -6.14
C ILE A 263 -5.82 14.08 -5.23
N LYS A 264 -6.40 15.22 -5.63
CA LYS A 264 -7.43 15.94 -4.84
C LYS A 264 -8.61 15.07 -4.40
N GLU A 265 -9.02 14.12 -5.23
CA GLU A 265 -10.10 13.19 -4.92
C GLU A 265 -9.71 12.21 -3.80
N ILE A 266 -8.44 11.80 -3.75
CA ILE A 266 -7.90 10.92 -2.70
C ILE A 266 -7.61 11.71 -1.43
N GLU A 267 -7.03 12.90 -1.55
CA GLU A 267 -6.73 13.81 -0.43
C GLU A 267 -7.97 14.11 0.43
N LYS A 268 -9.15 14.16 -0.20
CA LYS A 268 -10.45 14.36 0.48
C LYS A 268 -10.95 13.14 1.26
N LEU A 269 -10.34 11.96 1.10
CA LEU A 269 -10.77 10.73 1.76
C LEU A 269 -10.10 10.59 3.12
N ASN A 270 -10.88 10.79 4.19
CA ASN A 270 -10.38 10.73 5.57
C ASN A 270 -10.25 9.29 6.11
N ASN A 271 -10.70 8.30 5.35
CA ASN A 271 -10.75 6.88 5.71
C ASN A 271 -9.69 6.06 4.98
N ILE A 272 -8.63 6.71 4.50
CA ILE A 272 -7.48 6.08 3.86
C ILE A 272 -6.22 6.61 4.53
N ILE A 273 -5.25 5.72 4.74
CA ILE A 273 -3.96 6.07 5.31
C ILE A 273 -2.82 5.62 4.42
N CYS A 274 -1.81 6.48 4.29
CA CYS A 274 -0.54 6.13 3.67
C CYS A 274 0.41 5.61 4.73
N LEU A 275 0.95 4.42 4.52
CA LEU A 275 1.97 3.79 5.36
C LEU A 275 3.12 3.35 4.48
N HIS A 276 4.32 3.23 5.04
CA HIS A 276 5.45 2.64 4.36
C HIS A 276 6.23 1.69 5.27
N LEU A 277 6.93 0.74 4.68
CA LEU A 277 7.92 -0.04 5.41
C LEU A 277 9.24 0.74 5.42
N SER A 278 9.67 1.14 6.61
CA SER A 278 10.86 1.98 6.78
C SER A 278 12.14 1.26 6.34
N VAL A 279 12.95 2.01 5.61
CA VAL A 279 14.29 1.64 5.15
C VAL A 279 15.19 2.82 5.47
N LEU A 280 16.35 2.56 6.07
CA LEU A 280 17.30 3.61 6.43
C LEU A 280 18.62 3.31 5.76
N TYR A 281 19.18 4.27 5.04
CA TYR A 281 20.56 4.18 4.59
C TYR A 281 21.47 4.73 5.70
N ASN A 282 22.36 3.88 6.22
CA ASN A 282 23.40 4.27 7.15
C ASN A 282 24.63 4.70 6.35
N GLU A 283 24.96 6.00 6.40
CA GLU A 283 26.09 6.57 5.67
C GLU A 283 27.44 6.15 6.25
N GLU A 284 27.54 5.91 7.56
CA GLU A 284 28.80 5.56 8.22
C GLU A 284 29.25 4.15 7.82
N ASP A 285 28.29 3.22 7.73
CA ASP A 285 28.53 1.82 7.41
C ASP A 285 28.34 1.48 5.93
N ASP A 286 27.94 2.47 5.10
CA ASP A 286 27.56 2.32 3.68
C ASP A 286 26.58 1.16 3.44
N LYS A 287 25.54 1.07 4.28
CA LYS A 287 24.59 -0.05 4.29
C LYS A 287 23.14 0.41 4.35
N LEU A 288 22.30 -0.34 3.65
CA LEU A 288 20.86 -0.14 3.68
C LEU A 288 20.23 -1.07 4.72
N ILE A 289 19.62 -0.48 5.73
CA ILE A 289 19.00 -1.15 6.87
C ILE A 289 17.51 -1.28 6.61
N PHE A 290 17.05 -2.52 6.48
CA PHE A 290 15.63 -2.84 6.32
C PHE A 290 15.01 -3.07 7.70
N ASN A 291 14.44 -2.01 8.29
CA ASN A 291 13.74 -2.14 9.57
C ASN A 291 12.45 -2.97 9.44
N ARG A 292 11.85 -3.00 8.23
CA ARG A 292 10.60 -3.75 7.91
C ARG A 292 9.45 -3.49 8.90
N LYS A 293 9.46 -2.34 9.57
CA LYS A 293 8.40 -1.89 10.47
C LYS A 293 7.58 -0.80 9.77
N LEU A 294 6.26 -0.91 9.87
CA LEU A 294 5.31 0.08 9.36
C LEU A 294 5.55 1.45 9.98
N SER A 295 5.55 2.47 9.14
CA SER A 295 5.73 3.88 9.48
C SER A 295 4.72 4.73 8.70
N TYR A 296 4.37 5.90 9.24
CA TYR A 296 3.34 6.76 8.67
C TYR A 296 3.86 7.52 7.45
N GLY A 297 2.98 7.80 6.49
CA GLY A 297 3.30 8.48 5.24
C GLY A 297 3.76 7.53 4.13
N SER A 298 3.95 8.07 2.93
CA SER A 298 4.39 7.32 1.75
C SER A 298 5.89 7.02 1.72
N GLY A 299 6.65 7.51 2.71
CA GLY A 299 8.11 7.38 2.77
C GLY A 299 8.83 8.26 1.75
N SER A 300 10.16 8.16 1.72
CA SER A 300 10.98 8.91 0.76
C SER A 300 10.77 8.42 -0.68
N SER A 301 10.61 9.33 -1.63
CA SER A 301 10.65 8.99 -3.06
C SER A 301 12.08 8.66 -3.55
N MET A 302 13.09 8.81 -2.68
CA MET A 302 14.53 8.67 -3.01
C MET A 302 15.08 7.26 -2.79
N TYR A 303 14.31 6.35 -2.19
CA TYR A 303 14.85 5.06 -1.78
C TYR A 303 15.45 4.24 -2.93
N GLY A 304 14.97 4.41 -4.17
CA GLY A 304 15.55 3.73 -5.33
C GLY A 304 17.01 4.17 -5.60
N LEU A 305 17.31 5.46 -5.44
CA LEU A 305 18.67 5.98 -5.59
C LEU A 305 19.54 5.67 -4.38
N GLU A 306 18.97 5.63 -3.17
CA GLU A 306 19.67 5.14 -1.97
C GLU A 306 20.03 3.66 -2.09
N PHE A 307 19.14 2.84 -2.66
CA PHE A 307 19.41 1.44 -2.94
C PHE A 307 20.52 1.28 -3.98
N ALA A 308 20.48 2.06 -5.06
CA ALA A 308 21.56 2.11 -6.05
C ALA A 308 22.91 2.53 -5.42
N LYS A 309 22.90 3.49 -4.48
CA LYS A 309 24.08 3.91 -3.70
C LYS A 309 24.65 2.74 -2.90
N SER A 310 23.80 1.95 -2.23
CA SER A 310 24.23 0.77 -1.45
C SER A 310 24.82 -0.38 -2.29
N LEU A 311 24.57 -0.39 -3.60
CA LEU A 311 25.19 -1.33 -4.53
C LEU A 311 26.54 -0.84 -5.06
N HIS A 312 27.08 0.26 -4.50
CA HIS A 312 28.29 0.94 -4.94
C HIS A 312 28.29 1.26 -6.44
N MET A 313 27.13 1.67 -6.97
CA MET A 313 27.05 2.17 -8.34
C MET A 313 27.94 3.41 -8.53
N ASP A 314 28.40 3.62 -9.76
CA ASP A 314 29.29 4.72 -10.10
C ASP A 314 28.76 6.08 -9.62
N LYS A 315 29.66 6.89 -9.04
CA LYS A 315 29.28 8.18 -8.42
C LYS A 315 28.77 9.19 -9.45
N GLU A 316 29.32 9.16 -10.67
CA GLU A 316 28.85 10.01 -11.76
C GLU A 316 27.44 9.59 -12.20
N PHE A 317 27.20 8.29 -12.36
CA PHE A 317 25.87 7.75 -12.63
C PHE A 317 24.84 8.17 -11.58
N LEU A 318 25.14 7.99 -10.29
CA LEU A 318 24.23 8.35 -9.19
C LEU A 318 23.93 9.85 -9.17
N LYS A 319 24.95 10.69 -9.43
CA LYS A 319 24.78 12.14 -9.53
C LYS A 319 23.85 12.51 -10.68
N ILE A 320 24.11 11.99 -11.88
CA ILE A 320 23.28 12.24 -13.06
C ILE A 320 21.84 11.77 -12.83
N ALA A 321 21.65 10.58 -12.24
CA ALA A 321 20.33 10.05 -11.94
C ALA A 321 19.56 10.94 -10.96
N ASN A 322 20.22 11.47 -9.93
CA ASN A 322 19.62 12.41 -9.00
C ASN A 322 19.28 13.75 -9.68
N ASP A 323 20.17 14.28 -10.52
CA ASP A 323 19.94 15.53 -11.26
C ASP A 323 18.75 15.40 -12.24
N ILE A 324 18.63 14.26 -12.93
CA ILE A 324 17.49 13.95 -13.79
C ILE A 324 16.20 13.87 -12.95
N ARG A 325 16.23 13.17 -11.82
CA ARG A 325 15.08 13.04 -10.92
C ARG A 325 14.59 14.40 -10.44
N LYS A 326 15.48 15.24 -9.90
CA LYS A 326 15.15 16.61 -9.45
C LYS A 326 14.49 17.42 -10.56
N ARG A 327 14.97 17.27 -11.80
CA ARG A 327 14.36 17.92 -12.98
C ARG A 327 12.95 17.42 -13.29
N LEU A 328 12.69 16.13 -13.11
CA LEU A 328 11.40 15.51 -13.38
C LEU A 328 10.38 15.77 -12.26
N THR A 329 10.81 15.84 -11.01
CA THR A 329 9.93 16.06 -9.84
C THR A 329 9.79 17.52 -9.42
N ASP A 330 10.56 18.43 -10.03
CA ASP A 330 10.64 19.85 -9.66
C ASP A 330 11.09 20.08 -8.19
N ASP A 331 11.72 19.06 -7.59
CA ASP A 331 12.34 19.05 -6.25
C ASP A 331 13.73 19.70 -6.30
N TYR A 332 13.75 21.01 -6.57
CA TYR A 332 14.96 21.82 -6.38
C TYR A 332 14.87 22.62 -5.08
N ASP A 333 15.92 22.54 -4.27
CA ASP A 333 16.10 23.46 -3.14
C ASP A 333 16.14 24.91 -3.65
N THR A 334 15.74 25.86 -2.80
CA THR A 334 15.75 27.30 -3.15
C THR A 334 17.11 27.80 -3.65
N ILE A 335 18.21 27.23 -3.12
CA ILE A 335 19.59 27.50 -3.54
C ILE A 335 19.89 26.90 -4.91
N GLU A 336 19.35 25.73 -5.25
CA GLU A 336 19.54 25.11 -6.56
C GLU A 336 18.70 25.80 -7.64
N ARG A 337 17.51 26.30 -7.30
CA ARG A 337 16.71 27.15 -8.20
C ARG A 337 17.43 28.46 -8.55
N LEU A 338 18.21 29.02 -7.62
CA LEU A 338 19.07 30.19 -7.88
C LEU A 338 20.20 29.91 -8.88
N SER A 339 20.63 28.65 -9.04
CA SER A 339 21.69 28.27 -9.99
C SER A 339 21.20 28.20 -11.44
N GLN A 340 19.90 27.97 -11.64
CA GLN A 340 19.23 28.12 -12.93
C GLN A 340 18.95 29.61 -13.15
N LYS A 341 19.99 30.37 -13.53
CA LYS A 341 19.95 31.82 -13.76
C LYS A 341 18.99 32.23 -14.89
N ASN A 342 17.68 32.19 -14.65
CA ASN A 342 16.68 32.81 -15.52
C ASN A 342 16.48 34.25 -15.03
N SER A 343 17.23 35.19 -15.63
CA SER A 343 17.01 36.61 -15.41
C SER A 343 15.80 37.10 -16.20
N THR A 344 15.06 38.08 -15.67
CA THR A 344 13.93 38.67 -16.40
C THR A 344 14.38 39.40 -17.67
N MET A 345 13.49 39.51 -18.67
CA MET A 345 13.73 40.37 -19.84
C MET A 345 13.85 41.86 -19.48
N TYR A 346 13.26 42.27 -18.35
CA TYR A 346 13.22 43.67 -17.91
C TYR A 346 14.47 44.08 -17.13
N ASN A 347 15.04 43.17 -16.34
CA ASN A 347 16.21 43.42 -15.49
C ASN A 347 17.07 42.16 -15.33
N LYS A 348 18.34 42.24 -15.77
CA LYS A 348 19.30 41.13 -15.72
C LYS A 348 19.75 40.76 -14.29
N ASP A 349 19.63 41.69 -13.35
CA ASP A 349 20.01 41.51 -11.94
C ASP A 349 18.86 40.94 -11.09
N LEU A 350 17.71 40.66 -11.71
CA LEU A 350 16.56 40.03 -11.05
C LEU A 350 16.38 38.59 -11.55
N TYR A 351 16.57 37.63 -10.64
CA TYR A 351 16.42 36.20 -10.91
C TYR A 351 15.00 35.72 -10.57
N ILE A 352 14.38 35.00 -11.49
CA ILE A 352 13.05 34.42 -11.31
C ILE A 352 13.19 33.02 -10.68
N VAL A 353 13.07 32.95 -9.35
CA VAL A 353 13.23 31.69 -8.59
C VAL A 353 11.88 31.01 -8.33
N GLY A 354 10.81 31.81 -8.23
CA GLY A 354 9.46 31.37 -7.92
C GLY A 354 8.59 32.54 -7.49
N CYS A 355 7.30 32.30 -7.33
CA CYS A 355 6.30 33.30 -6.96
C CYS A 355 6.63 33.89 -5.59
N ALA A 356 6.73 35.22 -5.48
CA ALA A 356 7.05 35.91 -4.24
C ALA A 356 6.03 35.66 -3.11
N ILE A 357 4.81 35.21 -3.46
CA ILE A 357 3.73 34.94 -2.49
C ILE A 357 3.65 33.46 -2.09
N CYS A 358 3.84 32.52 -3.04
CA CYS A 358 3.57 31.10 -2.79
C CYS A 358 4.66 30.13 -3.25
N GLY A 359 5.78 30.63 -3.76
CA GLY A 359 6.92 29.82 -4.22
C GLY A 359 6.69 28.99 -5.51
N ALA A 360 5.49 29.03 -6.09
CA ALA A 360 5.18 28.30 -7.34
C ALA A 360 6.02 28.82 -8.52
N LYS A 361 6.20 28.00 -9.57
CA LYS A 361 6.96 28.39 -10.76
C LYS A 361 6.38 29.63 -11.45
N VAL A 362 7.27 30.49 -11.92
CA VAL A 362 6.95 31.76 -12.58
C VAL A 362 7.84 31.91 -13.79
N ASP A 363 7.26 32.36 -14.90
CA ASP A 363 7.97 32.64 -16.15
C ASP A 363 8.03 34.16 -16.45
N ASP A 364 7.33 34.99 -15.67
CA ASP A 364 7.18 36.43 -15.91
C ASP A 364 7.15 37.26 -14.60
N VAL A 365 7.37 38.56 -14.70
CA VAL A 365 7.36 39.46 -13.53
C VAL A 365 6.27 40.51 -13.65
N HIS A 366 5.67 40.81 -12.50
CA HIS A 366 4.69 41.86 -12.34
C HIS A 366 5.38 43.18 -12.01
N HIS A 367 4.98 44.27 -12.66
CA HIS A 367 5.40 45.61 -12.31
C HIS A 367 4.51 46.17 -11.19
N ILE A 368 5.11 46.52 -10.04
CA ILE A 368 4.36 47.07 -8.89
C ILE A 368 3.73 48.41 -9.26
N LYS A 369 4.52 49.29 -9.88
CA LYS A 369 4.02 50.49 -10.54
C LYS A 369 3.92 50.23 -12.03
N GLU A 370 2.74 50.48 -12.58
CA GLU A 370 2.42 50.16 -13.96
C GLU A 370 3.36 50.87 -14.94
N GLN A 371 3.72 50.17 -16.02
CA GLN A 371 4.64 50.71 -17.03
C GLN A 371 4.12 51.97 -17.73
N GLN A 372 2.80 52.20 -17.71
CA GLN A 372 2.14 53.36 -18.30
C GLN A 372 2.40 54.65 -17.52
N GLU A 373 2.76 54.55 -16.23
CA GLU A 373 3.10 55.71 -15.39
C GLU A 373 4.51 56.26 -15.66
N ALA A 374 5.28 55.60 -16.54
CA ALA A 374 6.65 55.98 -16.84
C ALA A 374 6.71 57.11 -17.88
N ASP A 375 7.64 58.04 -17.70
CA ASP A 375 7.93 59.08 -18.68
C ASP A 375 8.60 58.52 -19.97
N ASP A 376 8.84 59.39 -20.94
CA ASP A 376 9.50 59.03 -22.22
C ASP A 376 10.90 58.41 -22.04
N LYS A 377 11.52 58.60 -20.87
CA LYS A 377 12.82 58.03 -20.50
C LYS A 377 12.70 56.76 -19.65
N GLY A 378 11.48 56.30 -19.36
CA GLY A 378 11.19 55.07 -18.62
C GLY A 378 11.20 55.22 -17.10
N PHE A 379 11.14 56.44 -16.55
CA PHE A 379 11.15 56.70 -15.12
C PHE A 379 9.73 56.91 -14.57
N ILE A 380 9.45 56.27 -13.43
CA ILE A 380 8.26 56.50 -12.60
C ILE A 380 8.74 57.27 -11.37
N GLY A 381 8.62 58.59 -11.42
CA GLY A 381 9.25 59.49 -10.46
C GLY A 381 10.77 59.42 -10.53
N HIS A 382 11.42 58.89 -9.49
CA HIS A 382 12.88 58.76 -9.42
C HIS A 382 13.40 57.33 -9.71
N ILE A 383 12.51 56.37 -10.00
CA ILE A 383 12.85 54.95 -10.18
C ILE A 383 12.54 54.55 -11.62
N HIS A 384 13.47 53.87 -12.29
CA HIS A 384 13.21 53.33 -13.62
C HIS A 384 12.17 52.20 -13.55
N LYS A 385 11.25 52.12 -14.51
CA LYS A 385 10.15 51.13 -14.53
C LYS A 385 10.61 49.68 -14.41
N ASN A 386 11.80 49.36 -14.90
CA ASN A 386 12.41 48.03 -14.83
C ASN A 386 13.39 47.85 -13.64
N HIS A 387 13.34 48.72 -12.64
CA HIS A 387 14.20 48.56 -11.46
C HIS A 387 13.84 47.28 -10.69
N LYS A 388 14.83 46.60 -10.10
CA LYS A 388 14.63 45.29 -9.44
C LYS A 388 13.56 45.29 -8.34
N TYR A 389 13.37 46.42 -7.66
CA TYR A 389 12.34 46.58 -6.61
C TYR A 389 10.98 47.08 -7.13
N ASN A 390 10.86 47.32 -8.43
CA ASN A 390 9.56 47.55 -9.08
C ASN A 390 9.02 46.29 -9.78
N LEU A 391 9.76 45.18 -9.71
CA LEU A 391 9.46 43.93 -10.40
C LEU A 391 9.29 42.80 -9.38
N ILE A 392 8.24 42.00 -9.52
CA ILE A 392 7.94 40.88 -8.63
C ILE A 392 7.58 39.64 -9.43
N PRO A 393 8.29 38.51 -9.25
CA PRO A 393 7.86 37.22 -9.79
C PRO A 393 6.52 36.77 -9.18
N LEU A 394 5.47 36.65 -10.00
CA LEU A 394 4.16 36.15 -9.57
C LEU A 394 3.68 35.01 -10.47
N CYS A 395 3.12 33.95 -9.88
CA CYS A 395 2.48 32.90 -10.67
C CYS A 395 1.19 33.41 -11.30
N LYS A 396 0.70 32.77 -12.36
CA LYS A 396 -0.52 33.19 -13.10
C LYS A 396 -1.72 33.47 -12.18
N LYS A 397 -1.90 32.68 -11.12
CA LYS A 397 -2.97 32.88 -10.12
C LYS A 397 -2.79 34.20 -9.38
N HIS A 398 -1.63 34.43 -8.76
CA HIS A 398 -1.40 35.66 -7.98
C HIS A 398 -1.29 36.90 -8.86
N HIS A 399 -0.72 36.78 -10.06
CA HIS A 399 -0.69 37.86 -11.05
C HIS A 399 -2.12 38.31 -11.39
N LYS A 400 -3.02 37.35 -11.62
CA LYS A 400 -4.44 37.65 -11.85
C LYS A 400 -5.12 38.25 -10.60
N MET A 401 -4.83 37.75 -9.40
CA MET A 401 -5.39 38.32 -8.16
C MET A 401 -4.98 39.77 -7.92
N VAL A 402 -3.77 40.15 -8.35
CA VAL A 402 -3.32 41.55 -8.28
C VAL A 402 -4.07 42.41 -9.30
N HIS A 403 -4.19 41.97 -10.55
CA HIS A 403 -5.00 42.69 -11.55
C HIS A 403 -6.49 42.77 -11.22
N ASP A 404 -7.04 41.73 -10.59
CA ASP A 404 -8.43 41.68 -10.14
C ASP A 404 -8.64 42.52 -8.84
N GLY A 405 -7.59 43.18 -8.31
CA GLY A 405 -7.66 44.02 -7.12
C GLY A 405 -7.84 43.24 -5.80
N LYS A 406 -7.69 41.92 -5.80
CA LYS A 406 -7.81 41.06 -4.61
C LYS A 406 -6.55 41.05 -3.75
N ILE A 407 -5.40 41.34 -4.34
CA ILE A 407 -4.13 41.50 -3.64
C ILE A 407 -3.57 42.85 -4.03
N ASN A 408 -3.34 43.71 -3.04
CA ASN A 408 -2.63 44.96 -3.27
C ASN A 408 -1.16 44.80 -2.86
N ILE A 409 -0.26 45.09 -3.80
CA ILE A 409 1.18 45.02 -3.56
C ILE A 409 1.67 46.41 -3.16
N ASN A 410 2.03 46.57 -1.89
CA ASN A 410 2.46 47.85 -1.33
C ASN A 410 3.95 48.14 -1.60
N GLY A 411 4.70 47.15 -2.09
CA GLY A 411 6.13 47.25 -2.39
C GLY A 411 7.01 46.65 -1.31
N PHE A 412 8.32 46.90 -1.41
CA PHE A 412 9.31 46.37 -0.49
C PHE A 412 9.52 47.34 0.68
N VAL A 413 9.40 46.84 1.91
CA VAL A 413 9.53 47.61 3.16
C VAL A 413 10.70 47.06 3.98
N ALA A 414 11.47 47.94 4.61
CA ALA A 414 12.55 47.54 5.50
C ALA A 414 11.99 47.07 6.84
N THR A 415 12.32 45.85 7.24
CA THR A 415 11.96 45.25 8.53
C THR A 415 13.22 44.86 9.31
N SER A 416 13.07 44.44 10.57
CA SER A 416 14.18 43.98 11.41
C SER A 416 14.90 42.74 10.87
N LYS A 417 14.31 42.06 9.87
CA LYS A 417 14.89 40.89 9.18
C LYS A 417 15.44 41.21 7.79
N GLY A 418 15.37 42.47 7.36
CA GLY A 418 15.82 42.91 6.05
C GLY A 418 14.69 43.51 5.21
N LEU A 419 14.90 43.62 3.90
CA LEU A 419 13.90 44.18 3.00
C LEU A 419 12.89 43.09 2.60
N GLU A 420 11.64 43.24 3.01
CA GLU A 420 10.57 42.24 2.80
C GLU A 420 9.47 42.80 1.90
N LEU A 421 8.84 41.94 1.11
CA LEU A 421 7.70 42.33 0.27
C LEU A 421 6.44 42.48 1.14
N HIS A 422 5.86 43.68 1.15
CA HIS A 422 4.62 43.96 1.84
C HIS A 422 3.45 43.94 0.85
N TYR A 423 2.46 43.08 1.11
CA TYR A 423 1.22 43.01 0.33
C TYR A 423 0.04 42.76 1.28
N SER A 424 -1.15 43.17 0.86
CA SER A 424 -2.39 43.02 1.63
C SER A 424 -3.43 42.30 0.79
N ASN A 425 -4.06 41.27 1.37
CA ASN A 425 -5.23 40.63 0.76
C ASN A 425 -6.44 41.54 1.02
N LEU A 426 -7.11 41.93 -0.06
CA LEU A 426 -8.40 42.61 -0.04
C LEU A 426 -9.48 41.54 -0.18
N GLU A 427 -9.58 40.65 0.81
CA GLU A 427 -10.77 39.83 1.01
C GLU A 427 -11.58 40.45 2.15
N GLU A 428 -12.82 40.82 1.81
CA GLU A 428 -13.93 41.31 2.65
C GLU A 428 -13.93 42.79 3.06
N ILE A 429 -14.67 43.58 2.26
CA ILE A 429 -15.86 44.26 2.81
C ILE A 429 -17.08 43.63 2.15
#